data_AF-A0A9E1W010-F1
#
_entry.id   AF-A0A9E1W010-F1
#
_cell.length_a   1.000
_cell.length_b   1.000
_cell.length_c   1.000
_cell.angle_alpha   90.00
_cell.angle_beta   90.00
_cell.angle_gamma   90.00
#
_symmetry.space_group_name_H-M   'P 1'
#
loop_
_entity.id
_entity.type
_entity.pdbx_description
1 polymer ?
#
loop_
_entity_poly.entity_id
_entity_poly.type
_entity_poly.pdbx_seq_one_letter_code
_entity_poly.pdbx_strand_id
1 'polypeptide(L)' 'MNESDSGNSKPNEKKIDPGPSLKILLADDTAVNLALATKLLKKRGHDITAVENGLQAFESFK' A
#
# COMPACT_ATOMS: atom_id res chain seq x y z
N MET A 1 17.07 51.11 -8.16
CA MET A 1 18.07 50.24 -8.81
C MET A 1 18.65 49.27 -7.78
N ASN A 2 19.06 48.11 -8.28
CA ASN A 2 19.64 46.92 -7.65
C ASN A 2 18.58 45.89 -7.23
N GLU A 3 18.14 45.02 -8.16
CA GLU A 3 18.82 43.77 -8.59
C GLU A 3 18.93 42.79 -7.42
N SER A 4 17.92 41.94 -7.26
CA SER A 4 17.88 40.56 -7.76
C SER A 4 18.62 39.60 -6.84
N ASP A 5 17.87 38.91 -5.98
CA ASP A 5 18.26 37.58 -5.51
C ASP A 5 17.13 36.61 -5.86
N SER A 6 17.33 35.91 -6.98
CA SER A 6 16.50 34.80 -7.41
C SER A 6 16.78 33.60 -6.51
N GLY A 7 16.06 33.53 -5.39
CA GLY A 7 15.92 32.32 -4.60
C GLY A 7 15.08 31.28 -5.37
N ASN A 8 15.72 30.49 -6.21
CA ASN A 8 15.14 29.32 -6.86
C ASN A 8 14.72 28.30 -5.79
N SER A 9 13.48 28.38 -5.32
CA SER A 9 12.89 27.41 -4.41
C SER A 9 12.60 26.12 -5.18
N LYS A 10 13.45 25.11 -4.96
CA LYS A 10 13.26 23.74 -5.47
C LYS A 10 11.81 23.30 -5.19
N PRO A 11 11.12 22.67 -6.15
CA PRO A 11 9.76 22.19 -5.93
C PRO A 11 9.75 21.25 -4.73
N ASN A 12 8.85 21.55 -3.80
CA ASN A 12 8.67 20.84 -2.54
C ASN A 12 8.21 19.40 -2.87
N GLU A 13 9.16 18.48 -3.06
CA GLU A 13 8.89 17.05 -3.18
C GLU A 13 8.27 16.59 -1.86
N LYS A 14 6.93 16.56 -1.80
CA LYS A 14 6.22 15.89 -0.71
C LYS A 14 6.71 14.44 -0.69
N LYS A 15 7.54 14.10 0.30
CA LYS A 15 7.85 12.71 0.62
C LYS A 15 6.51 11.99 0.79
N ILE A 16 6.25 11.03 -0.08
CA ILE A 16 5.05 10.18 0.03
C ILE A 16 5.28 9.34 1.28
N ASP A 17 4.62 9.69 2.37
CA ASP A 17 4.54 8.83 3.54
C ASP A 17 3.69 7.61 3.15
N PRO A 18 4.24 6.39 3.15
CA PRO A 18 3.48 5.18 2.81
C PRO A 18 2.37 4.88 3.84
N GLY A 19 2.33 5.60 4.96
CA GLY A 19 1.39 5.35 6.04
C GLY A 19 1.81 4.17 6.92
N PRO A 20 1.03 3.87 7.98
CA PRO A 20 1.33 2.78 8.89
C PRO A 20 1.14 1.40 8.24
N SER A 21 1.75 0.37 8.85
CA SER A 21 1.41 -1.02 8.52
C SER A 21 -0.07 -1.29 8.80
N LEU A 22 -0.69 -2.10 7.94
CA LEU A 22 -2.11 -2.44 8.02
C LEU A 22 -2.26 -3.95 8.14
N LYS A 23 -3.35 -4.37 8.78
CA LYS A 23 -3.83 -5.75 8.75
C LYS A 23 -4.92 -5.85 7.68
N ILE A 24 -4.69 -6.65 6.64
CA ILE A 24 -5.55 -6.70 5.46
C ILE A 24 -6.05 -8.14 5.27
N LEU A 25 -7.36 -8.29 5.17
CA LEU A 25 -8.00 -9.51 4.66
C LEU A 25 -8.12 -9.38 3.14
N LEU A 26 -7.44 -10.25 2.41
CA LEU A 26 -7.43 -10.27 0.95
C LEU A 26 -8.16 -11.53 0.46
N ALA A 27 -9.24 -11.33 -0.30
CA ALA A 27 -10.00 -12.41 -0.93
C ALA A 27 -9.86 -12.34 -2.46
N ASP A 28 -9.41 -13.43 -3.08
CA ASP A 28 -9.30 -13.57 -4.54
C ASP A 28 -9.43 -15.05 -4.91
N ASP A 29 -10.30 -15.38 -5.87
CA ASP A 29 -10.59 -16.76 -6.30
C ASP A 29 -9.57 -17.32 -7.30
N THR A 30 -8.63 -16.49 -7.76
CA THR A 30 -7.57 -16.86 -8.66
C THR A 30 -6.26 -16.97 -7.90
N ALA A 31 -5.77 -18.20 -7.70
CA ALA A 31 -4.57 -18.49 -6.90
C ALA A 31 -3.33 -17.65 -7.28
N VAL A 32 -3.14 -17.37 -8.57
CA VAL A 32 -2.04 -16.54 -9.08
C VAL A 32 -2.17 -15.08 -8.61
N ASN A 33 -3.37 -14.51 -8.68
CA ASN A 33 -3.64 -13.13 -8.24
C ASN A 33 -3.50 -13.01 -6.72
N LEU A 34 -4.08 -13.98 -5.98
CA LEU A 34 -3.96 -14.04 -4.53
C LEU A 34 -2.49 -14.07 -4.09
N ALA A 35 -1.68 -14.92 -4.72
CA ALA A 35 -0.25 -15.02 -4.42
C ALA A 35 0.52 -13.75 -4.79
N LEU A 36 0.26 -13.16 -5.96
CA LEU A 36 0.90 -11.93 -6.41
C LEU A 36 0.60 -10.76 -5.47
N ALA A 37 -0.68 -10.50 -5.21
CA ALA A 37 -1.14 -9.39 -4.36
C ALA A 37 -0.63 -9.56 -2.92
N THR A 38 -0.72 -10.76 -2.35
CA THR A 38 -0.16 -11.08 -1.01
C THR A 38 1.33 -10.75 -0.95
N LYS A 39 2.12 -11.16 -1.95
CA LYS A 39 3.57 -10.89 -1.98
C LYS A 39 3.87 -9.40 -2.08
N LEU A 40 3.12 -8.66 -2.91
CA LEU A 40 3.32 -7.22 -3.10
C LEU A 40 2.94 -6.39 -1.87
N LEU A 41 1.89 -6.79 -1.16
CA LEU A 41 1.44 -6.11 0.06
C LEU A 41 2.33 -6.45 1.26
N LYS A 42 2.74 -7.71 1.42
CA LYS A 42 3.74 -8.10 2.43
C LYS A 42 5.07 -7.37 2.23
N LYS A 43 5.54 -7.23 0.97
CA LYS A 43 6.76 -6.46 0.65
C LYS A 43 6.64 -4.97 1.04
N ARG A 44 5.43 -4.42 1.07
CA ARG A 44 5.14 -3.05 1.52
C ARG A 44 4.99 -2.93 3.04
N GLY A 45 5.15 -4.02 3.78
CA GLY A 45 5.13 -4.02 5.25
C GLY A 45 3.75 -4.22 5.85
N HIS A 46 2.76 -4.68 5.08
CA HIS A 46 1.43 -5.01 5.59
C HIS A 46 1.34 -6.47 6.04
N ASP A 47 0.48 -6.73 7.03
CA ASP A 47 0.12 -8.07 7.48
C ASP A 47 -1.13 -8.55 6.73
N ILE A 48 -1.07 -9.72 6.11
CA ILE A 48 -2.07 -10.18 5.14
C ILE A 48 -2.63 -11.55 5.56
N THR A 49 -3.93 -11.60 5.77
CA THR A 49 -4.72 -12.84 5.78
C THR A 49 -5.28 -13.05 4.39
N ALA A 50 -4.83 -14.10 3.69
CA ALA A 50 -5.24 -14.41 2.33
C ALA A 50 -6.26 -15.55 2.32
N VAL A 51 -7.35 -15.40 1.58
CA VAL A 51 -8.44 -16.37 1.45
C VAL A 51 -8.89 -16.48 -0.01
N GLU A 52 -9.48 -17.62 -0.37
CA GLU A 52 -9.78 -17.95 -1.78
C GLU A 52 -11.23 -17.68 -2.18
N ASN A 53 -12.09 -17.29 -1.23
CA ASN A 53 -13.50 -17.01 -1.51
C ASN A 53 -14.17 -16.19 -0.39
N GLY A 54 -15.42 -15.79 -0.66
CA GLY A 54 -16.22 -14.97 0.27
C GLY A 54 -16.61 -15.67 1.57
N LEU A 55 -16.81 -16.99 1.57
CA LEU A 55 -17.16 -17.72 2.80
C LEU A 55 -15.97 -17.72 3.77
N GLN A 56 -14.77 -18.07 3.28
CA GLN A 56 -13.54 -18.00 4.06
C GLN A 56 -13.23 -16.57 4.53
N ALA A 57 -13.53 -15.55 3.72
CA ALA A 57 -13.38 -14.15 4.11
C ALA A 57 -14.30 -13.80 5.28
N PHE A 58 -15.57 -14.20 5.22
CA PHE A 58 -16.51 -14.00 6.31
C PHE A 58 -16.07 -14.72 7.59
N GLU A 59 -15.64 -15.98 7.47
CA GLU A 59 -15.14 -16.77 8.61
C GLU A 59 -13.88 -16.18 9.23
N SER A 60 -12.97 -15.62 8.43
CA SER A 60 -11.72 -15.02 8.89
C SER A 60 -11.88 -13.63 9.50
N PHE A 61 -12.97 -12.92 9.20
CA PHE A 61 -13.27 -11.60 9.75
C PHE A 61 -14.02 -11.64 11.09
N LYS A 62 -14.74 -12.74 11.34
CA LYS A 62 -15.71 -12.83 12.42
C LYS A 62 -15.10 -12.84 13.82
#